data_AF-A0A221T1R4-F1
#
_entry.id   AF-A0A221T1R4-F1
#
_cell.length_a   1.000
_cell.length_b   1.000
_cell.length_c   1.000
_cell.angle_alpha   90.00
_cell.angle_beta   90.00
_cell.angle_gamma   90.00
#
_symmetry.space_group_name_H-M   'P 1'
#
loop_
_entity.id
_entity.type
_entity.pdbx_description
1 polymer ?
#
loop_
_entity_poly.entity_id
_entity_poly.type
_entity_poly.pdbx_seq_one_letter_code
_entity_poly.pdbx_strand_id
1 'polypeptide(L)'
;MMRPLLSRRPLSLSVHAHIDFVSVVVMLLAPRLLRLQPASVAVSAGLAGAGLLIGSATDYPYPVHRSRDLTPARHRQLERLSFPVLLVLLIGTGRLARRADRTYFLMVLLAYGLTHGLTDWPHAAPNHHPGLKGAG
;
A
#
# COMPACT_ATOMS: atom_id res chain seq x y z
N MET A 1 0.51 -10.33 -37.33
CA MET A 1 1.11 -10.87 -36.08
C MET A 1 1.35 -9.72 -35.12
N MET A 2 0.45 -9.52 -34.15
CA MET A 2 0.67 -8.56 -33.07
C MET A 2 1.66 -9.16 -32.07
N ARG A 3 2.82 -8.52 -31.87
CA ARG A 3 3.72 -8.80 -30.74
C ARG A 3 2.92 -8.60 -29.45
N PRO A 4 2.89 -9.54 -28.50
CA PRO A 4 2.32 -9.28 -27.18
C PRO A 4 3.06 -8.10 -26.56
N LEU A 5 2.35 -6.99 -26.36
CA LEU A 5 2.88 -5.80 -25.75
C LEU A 5 3.16 -6.11 -24.28
N LEU A 6 4.45 -6.26 -23.95
CA LEU A 6 5.01 -6.35 -22.60
C LEU A 6 4.47 -7.53 -21.78
N SER A 7 5.22 -8.64 -21.77
CA SER A 7 5.21 -9.55 -20.63
C SER A 7 5.77 -8.78 -19.42
N ARG A 8 4.90 -8.07 -18.70
CA ARG A 8 5.28 -7.37 -17.47
C ARG A 8 5.52 -8.43 -16.42
N ARG A 9 6.78 -8.65 -16.05
CA ARG A 9 7.09 -9.43 -14.86
C ARG A 9 6.45 -8.73 -13.67
N PRO A 10 5.66 -9.43 -12.84
CA PRO A 10 5.06 -8.82 -11.67
C PRO A 10 6.17 -8.42 -10.67
N LEU A 11 5.89 -7.41 -9.85
CA LEU A 11 6.82 -6.93 -8.83
C LEU A 11 6.96 -7.99 -7.74
N SER A 12 8.20 -8.33 -7.37
CA SER A 12 8.43 -9.20 -6.21
C SER A 12 8.07 -8.46 -4.91
N LEU A 13 7.78 -9.22 -3.85
CA LEU A 13 7.52 -8.65 -2.51
C LEU A 13 8.68 -7.77 -2.01
N SER A 14 9.92 -8.13 -2.34
CA SER A 14 11.09 -7.32 -1.98
C SER A 14 11.09 -5.97 -2.70
N VAL A 15 10.74 -5.93 -4.00
CA VAL A 15 10.65 -4.68 -4.75
C VAL A 15 9.49 -3.81 -4.25
N HIS A 16 8.34 -4.43 -3.97
CA HIS A 16 7.20 -3.75 -3.33
C HIS A 16 7.63 -3.05 -2.03
N ALA A 17 8.30 -3.75 -1.13
CA ALA A 17 8.70 -3.20 0.15
C ALA A 17 9.74 -2.06 0.03
N HIS A 18 10.62 -2.09 -0.98
CA HIS A 18 11.49 -0.95 -1.29
C HIS A 18 10.69 0.26 -1.78
N ILE A 19 9.69 0.05 -2.64
CA ILE A 19 8.81 1.12 -3.13
C ILE A 19 8.04 1.74 -1.96
N ASP A 20 7.54 0.94 -1.03
CA ASP A 20 6.87 1.43 0.18
C ASP A 20 7.79 2.30 1.03
N PHE A 21 9.02 1.85 1.27
CA PHE A 21 9.99 2.62 2.04
C PHE A 21 10.30 3.97 1.36
N VAL A 22 10.53 3.98 0.05
CA VAL A 22 10.72 5.22 -0.71
C VAL A 22 9.48 6.11 -0.64
N SER A 23 8.29 5.51 -0.72
CA SER A 23 7.02 6.22 -0.62
C SER A 23 6.86 6.89 0.74
N VAL A 24 7.26 6.25 1.84
CA VAL A 24 7.30 6.86 3.18
C VAL A 24 8.17 8.12 3.18
N VAL A 25 9.39 8.03 2.64
CA VAL A 25 10.30 9.20 2.57
C VAL A 25 9.69 10.33 1.74
N VAL A 26 9.13 10.01 0.56
CA VAL A 26 8.45 10.97 -0.30
C VAL A 26 7.27 11.60 0.42
N MET A 27 6.46 10.82 1.13
CA MET A 27 5.27 11.31 1.84
C MET A 27 5.59 12.19 3.04
N LEU A 28 6.79 12.07 3.63
CA LEU A 28 7.25 12.95 4.69
C LEU A 28 7.81 14.29 4.15
N LEU A 29 8.48 14.25 2.99
CA LEU A 29 9.20 15.40 2.44
C LEU A 29 8.41 16.19 1.40
N ALA A 30 7.80 15.52 0.42
CA ALA A 30 7.15 16.14 -0.72
C ALA A 30 6.04 17.14 -0.34
N PRO A 31 5.15 16.89 0.63
CA PRO A 31 4.14 17.87 1.03
C PRO A 31 4.72 19.22 1.45
N ARG A 32 5.89 19.20 2.13
CA ARG A 32 6.58 20.41 2.59
C ARG A 32 7.25 21.13 1.42
N LEU A 33 7.92 20.38 0.55
CA LEU A 33 8.58 20.92 -0.65
C LEU A 33 7.58 21.54 -1.62
N LEU A 34 6.39 20.92 -1.75
CA LEU A 34 5.29 21.40 -2.59
C LEU A 34 4.43 22.48 -1.92
N ARG A 35 4.76 22.89 -0.68
CA ARG A 35 4.02 23.90 0.10
C ARG A 35 2.52 23.59 0.21
N LEU A 36 2.18 22.32 0.45
CA LEU A 36 0.80 21.90 0.66
C LEU A 36 0.24 22.47 1.97
N GLN A 37 -1.08 22.38 2.16
CA GLN A 37 -1.68 22.84 3.42
C GLN A 37 -1.11 22.08 4.63
N PRO A 38 -0.97 22.73 5.81
CA PRO A 38 -0.47 22.07 7.02
C PRO A 38 -1.23 20.78 7.37
N ALA A 39 -2.57 20.78 7.22
CA ALA A 39 -3.37 19.59 7.42
C ALA A 39 -3.07 18.48 6.40
N SER A 40 -2.73 18.82 5.15
CA SER A 40 -2.30 17.84 4.13
C SER A 40 -0.91 17.27 4.45
N VAL A 41 -0.01 18.08 5.01
CA VAL A 41 1.28 17.61 5.56
C VAL A 41 1.03 16.61 6.70
N ALA A 42 0.11 16.93 7.62
CA ALA A 42 -0.23 16.05 8.74
C ALA A 42 -0.85 14.72 8.27
N VAL A 43 -1.82 14.76 7.36
CA VAL A 43 -2.42 13.55 6.77
C VAL A 43 -1.35 12.70 6.07
N SER A 44 -0.50 13.32 5.25
CA SER A 44 0.57 12.61 4.56
C SER A 44 1.56 11.96 5.51
N ALA A 45 1.94 12.66 6.59
CA ALA A 45 2.81 12.10 7.63
C ALA A 45 2.14 10.94 8.37
N GLY A 46 0.83 11.03 8.66
CA GLY A 46 0.06 9.94 9.27
C GLY A 46 0.02 8.70 8.39
N LEU A 47 -0.20 8.87 7.09
CA LEU A 47 -0.17 7.76 6.13
C LEU A 47 1.23 7.15 6.01
N ALA A 48 2.28 7.97 5.99
CA ALA A 48 3.67 7.51 5.97
C ALA A 48 4.00 6.69 7.23
N GLY A 49 3.56 7.15 8.41
CA GLY A 49 3.71 6.42 9.66
C GLY A 49 2.96 5.09 9.65
N ALA A 50 1.70 5.06 9.18
CA ALA A 50 0.94 3.83 9.06
C ALA A 50 1.58 2.84 8.08
N GLY A 51 2.04 3.31 6.92
CA GLY A 51 2.76 2.51 5.93
C GLY A 51 4.06 1.93 6.49
N LEU A 52 4.84 2.72 7.22
CA LEU A 52 6.06 2.25 7.88
C LEU A 52 5.78 1.18 8.94
N LEU A 53 4.73 1.36 9.76
CA LEU A 53 4.33 0.37 10.77
C LEU A 53 3.89 -0.95 10.14
N ILE A 54 3.05 -0.89 9.10
CA ILE A 54 2.57 -2.09 8.39
C ILE A 54 3.74 -2.78 7.66
N GLY A 55 4.56 -2.02 6.92
CA GLY A 55 5.70 -2.52 6.16
C GLY A 55 6.77 -3.16 7.06
N SER A 56 7.18 -2.47 8.12
CA SER A 56 8.20 -2.99 9.06
C SER A 56 7.79 -4.26 9.80
N ALA A 57 6.48 -4.51 9.92
CA ALA A 57 5.93 -5.71 10.55
C ALA A 57 5.76 -6.90 9.60
N THR A 58 5.74 -6.66 8.28
CA THR A 58 5.49 -7.68 7.25
C THR A 58 6.73 -8.11 6.51
N ASP A 59 7.61 -7.20 6.04
CA ASP A 59 8.84 -7.56 5.30
C ASP A 59 9.92 -6.43 5.19
N TYR A 60 11.12 -6.85 4.78
CA TYR A 60 12.42 -6.15 4.51
C TYR A 60 12.29 -4.77 3.76
N PRO A 61 13.23 -3.79 3.84
CA PRO A 61 14.67 -3.96 4.12
C PRO A 61 15.09 -3.92 5.59
N TYR A 62 14.28 -3.30 6.45
CA TYR A 62 14.61 -3.13 7.87
C TYR A 62 13.46 -3.64 8.75
N PRO A 63 13.30 -4.96 8.91
CA PRO A 63 12.29 -5.51 9.81
C PRO A 63 12.66 -5.11 11.24
N VAL A 64 11.91 -4.16 11.82
CA VAL A 64 12.10 -3.73 13.22
C VAL A 64 11.54 -4.80 14.15
N HIS A 65 10.39 -5.39 13.79
CA HIS A 65 9.81 -6.55 14.46
C HIS A 65 9.05 -7.42 13.46
N ARG A 66 9.56 -8.61 13.17
CA ARG A 66 8.85 -9.58 12.34
C ARG A 66 7.65 -10.12 13.13
N SER A 67 6.46 -9.62 12.82
CA SER A 67 5.23 -10.11 13.45
C SER A 67 4.86 -11.46 12.83
N ARG A 68 4.55 -12.46 13.67
CA ARG A 68 4.01 -13.75 13.19
C ARG A 68 2.61 -13.60 12.57
N ASP A 69 1.88 -12.56 12.96
CA ASP A 69 0.48 -12.37 12.59
C ASP A 69 0.30 -11.56 11.30
N LEU A 70 1.33 -10.79 10.91
CA LEU A 70 1.28 -9.90 9.75
C LEU A 70 1.89 -10.60 8.52
N THR A 71 1.18 -11.60 8.00
CA THR A 71 1.57 -12.31 6.78
C THR A 71 1.42 -11.43 5.53
N PRO A 72 2.08 -11.76 4.40
CA PRO A 72 1.88 -11.05 3.13
C PRO A 72 0.40 -10.99 2.69
N ALA A 73 -0.39 -12.03 3.00
CA ALA A 73 -1.83 -12.05 2.74
C ALA A 73 -2.60 -11.01 3.58
N ARG A 74 -2.20 -10.82 4.84
CA ARG A 74 -2.74 -9.77 5.71
C ARG A 74 -2.31 -8.38 5.27
N HIS A 75 -1.05 -8.20 4.86
CA HIS A 75 -0.57 -6.95 4.27
C HIS A 75 -1.46 -6.56 3.08
N ARG A 76 -1.63 -7.46 2.11
CA ARG A 76 -2.49 -7.26 0.94
C ARG A 76 -3.92 -6.86 1.31
N GLN A 77 -4.46 -7.43 2.38
CA GLN A 77 -5.79 -7.09 2.86
C GLN A 77 -5.83 -5.67 3.44
N LEU A 78 -4.83 -5.29 4.26
CA LEU A 78 -4.73 -3.96 4.84
C LEU A 78 -4.59 -2.89 3.77
N GLU A 79 -3.77 -3.11 2.75
CA GLU A 79 -3.66 -2.17 1.62
C GLU A 79 -4.98 -2.03 0.86
N ARG A 80 -5.67 -3.14 0.57
CA ARG A 80 -6.99 -3.07 -0.09
C ARG A 80 -8.00 -2.24 0.69
N LEU A 81 -7.94 -2.29 2.02
CA LEU A 81 -8.79 -1.48 2.90
C LEU A 81 -8.32 -0.04 3.03
N SER A 82 -7.01 0.22 2.91
CA SER A 82 -6.46 1.57 3.03
C SER A 82 -6.89 2.47 1.87
N PHE A 83 -7.06 1.94 0.65
CA PHE A 83 -7.56 2.70 -0.51
C PHE A 83 -8.91 3.41 -0.27
N PRO A 84 -10.02 2.70 0.06
CA PRO A 84 -11.30 3.36 0.30
C PRO A 84 -11.27 4.25 1.54
N VAL A 85 -10.56 3.86 2.60
CA VAL A 85 -10.41 4.68 3.83
C VAL A 85 -9.73 6.01 3.51
N LEU A 86 -8.64 5.98 2.75
CA LEU A 86 -7.94 7.18 2.31
C LEU A 86 -8.85 8.06 1.44
N LEU A 87 -9.58 7.47 0.50
CA LEU A 87 -10.47 8.22 -0.37
C LEU A 87 -11.57 8.94 0.44
N VAL A 88 -12.21 8.23 1.38
CA VAL A 88 -13.21 8.82 2.29
C VAL A 88 -12.60 9.94 3.13
N LEU A 89 -11.40 9.74 3.68
CA LEU A 89 -10.69 10.75 4.46
C LEU A 89 -10.43 12.01 3.63
N LEU A 90 -9.93 11.87 2.40
CA LEU A 90 -9.60 12.99 1.52
C LEU A 90 -10.84 13.79 1.08
N ILE A 91 -11.95 13.08 0.82
CA ILE A 91 -13.25 13.70 0.51
C ILE A 91 -13.78 14.42 1.75
N GLY A 92 -13.88 13.73 2.88
CA GLY A 92 -14.47 14.25 4.12
C GLY A 92 -13.71 15.44 4.71
N THR A 93 -12.40 15.51 4.50
CA THR A 93 -11.56 16.63 4.95
C THR A 93 -11.36 17.72 3.88
N GLY A 94 -12.02 17.60 2.73
CA GLY A 94 -11.98 18.59 1.64
C GLY A 94 -10.63 18.73 0.94
N ARG A 95 -9.69 17.79 1.12
CA ARG A 95 -8.34 17.87 0.52
C ARG A 95 -8.36 17.83 -1.00
N LEU A 96 -9.43 17.30 -1.58
CA LEU A 96 -9.61 17.26 -3.04
C LEU A 96 -10.05 18.59 -3.65
N ALA A 97 -10.42 19.60 -2.84
CA ALA A 97 -10.89 20.89 -3.35
C ALA A 97 -9.74 21.73 -3.98
N ARG A 98 -8.54 21.69 -3.40
CA ARG A 98 -7.38 22.44 -3.90
C ARG A 98 -6.61 21.62 -4.93
N ARG A 99 -6.23 22.25 -6.05
CA ARG A 99 -5.55 21.57 -7.16
C ARG A 99 -4.24 20.89 -6.72
N ALA A 100 -3.40 21.57 -5.95
CA ALA A 100 -2.11 21.02 -5.51
C ALA A 100 -2.28 19.81 -4.59
N ASP A 101 -3.08 19.94 -3.53
CA ASP A 101 -3.41 18.88 -2.58
C ASP A 101 -4.07 17.68 -3.30
N ARG A 102 -5.05 17.93 -4.19
CA ARG A 102 -5.70 16.92 -5.01
C ARG A 102 -4.70 16.17 -5.89
N THR A 103 -3.86 16.89 -6.64
CA THR A 103 -2.87 16.26 -7.51
C THR A 103 -1.90 15.40 -6.71
N TYR A 104 -1.41 15.91 -5.58
CA TYR A 104 -0.53 15.16 -4.70
C TYR A 104 -1.16 13.84 -4.22
N PHE A 105 -2.34 13.91 -3.61
CA PHE A 105 -2.97 12.72 -3.04
C PHE A 105 -3.47 11.73 -4.10
N LEU A 106 -3.92 12.20 -5.27
CA LEU A 106 -4.25 11.31 -6.38
C LEU A 106 -3.01 10.61 -6.94
N MET A 107 -1.86 11.28 -6.97
CA MET A 107 -0.60 10.63 -7.38
C MET A 107 -0.14 9.59 -6.37
N VAL A 108 -0.25 9.87 -5.06
CA VAL A 108 0.01 8.87 -4.01
C VAL A 108 -0.93 7.67 -4.17
N LEU A 109 -2.23 7.91 -4.35
CA LEU A 109 -3.23 6.85 -4.54
C LEU A 109 -2.93 6.00 -5.77
N LEU A 110 -2.57 6.65 -6.88
CA LEU A 110 -2.20 5.96 -8.12
C LEU A 110 -0.92 5.13 -7.94
N ALA A 111 0.11 5.69 -7.31
CA ALA A 111 1.37 4.99 -7.05
C ALA A 111 1.16 3.75 -6.17
N TYR A 112 0.38 3.88 -5.09
CA TYR A 112 -0.02 2.74 -4.25
C TYR A 112 -0.83 1.72 -5.04
N GLY A 113 -1.83 2.16 -5.82
CA GLY A 113 -2.69 1.27 -6.59
C GLY A 113 -1.92 0.47 -7.64
N LEU A 114 -0.97 1.12 -8.33
CA LEU A 114 -0.09 0.46 -9.28
C LEU A 114 0.87 -0.51 -8.59
N THR A 115 1.49 -0.11 -7.48
CA THR A 115 2.39 -0.97 -6.72
C THR A 115 1.65 -2.21 -6.23
N HIS A 116 0.48 -2.03 -5.60
CA HIS A 116 -0.38 -3.12 -5.16
C HIS A 116 -0.82 -4.04 -6.31
N GLY A 117 -1.34 -3.46 -7.40
CA GLY A 117 -1.89 -4.22 -8.53
C GLY A 117 -0.84 -4.96 -9.36
N LEU A 118 0.41 -4.48 -9.35
CA LEU A 118 1.52 -5.11 -10.05
C LEU A 118 2.32 -6.07 -9.17
N THR A 119 2.06 -6.13 -7.87
CA THR A 119 2.77 -7.03 -6.93
C THR A 119 2.32 -8.48 -7.10
N ASP A 120 3.30 -9.38 -7.19
CA ASP A 120 3.10 -10.82 -7.18
C ASP A 120 2.76 -11.28 -5.76
N TRP A 121 1.50 -11.12 -5.39
CA TRP A 121 1.03 -11.52 -4.07
C TRP A 121 0.96 -13.05 -3.96
N PRO A 122 1.52 -13.64 -2.89
CA PRO A 122 1.29 -15.04 -2.59
C PRO A 122 -0.22 -15.31 -2.52
N HIS A 123 -0.68 -16.33 -3.24
CA HIS A 123 -2.05 -16.81 -3.08
C HIS A 123 -2.22 -17.29 -1.64
N ALA A 124 -3.30 -16.87 -0.98
CA ALA A 124 -3.66 -17.44 0.31
C ALA A 124 -3.85 -18.95 0.11
N ALA A 125 -3.23 -19.77 0.95
CA ALA A 125 -3.49 -21.21 0.94
C ALA A 125 -5.01 -21.43 1.06
N PRO A 126 -5.62 -22.34 0.27
CA PRO A 126 -7.03 -22.65 0.44
C PRO A 126 -7.25 -23.08 1.89
N ASN A 127 -8.29 -22.52 2.52
CA ASN A 127 -8.69 -22.89 3.87
C ASN A 127 -8.79 -24.41 3.92
N HIS A 128 -7.87 -25.06 4.63
CA HIS A 128 -7.93 -26.49 4.86
C HIS A 128 -9.10 -26.70 5.82
N HIS A 129 -10.30 -26.96 5.28
CA HIS A 129 -11.42 -27.44 6.09
C HIS A 129 -11.04 -28.85 6.58
N PRO A 130 -10.77 -29.04 7.89
CA PRO A 130 -10.51 -30.37 8.40
C PRO A 130 -11.86 -31.09 8.57
N GLY A 131 -12.04 -32.18 7.83
CA GLY A 131 -12.91 -33.27 8.26
C GLY A 131 -14.36 -33.25 7.81
N LEU A 132 -14.60 -33.74 6.60
CA LEU A 132 -15.65 -34.75 6.39
C LEU A 132 -14.94 -36.02 5.92
N LYS A 133 -14.32 -36.74 6.88
CA LYS A 133 -14.02 -38.15 6.68
C LYS A 133 -15.30 -38.90 6.96
N GLY A 134 -15.77 -39.65 5.96
CA GLY A 134 -16.99 -40.43 6.00
C GLY A 134 -17.03 -41.37 7.20
N ALA A 135 -18.19 -41.41 7.85
CA ALA A 135 -18.60 -42.59 8.60
C ALA A 135 -19.13 -43.59 7.57
N GLY A 136 -18.33 -44.62 7.32
CA GLY A 136 -18.83 -45.92 6.88
C GLY A 136 -19.28 -46.73 8.09
#